data_AF-A0A2P4XEF0-F1
#
_entry.id   AF-A0A2P4XEF0-F1
#
_cell.length_a   1.000
_cell.length_b   1.000
_cell.length_c   1.000
_cell.angle_alpha   90.00
_cell.angle_beta   90.00
_cell.angle_gamma   90.00
#
_symmetry.space_group_name_H-M   'P 1'
#
loop_
_entity.id
_entity.type
_entity.pdbx_description
1 polymer ?
#
loop_
_entity_poly.entity_id
_entity_poly.type
_entity_poly.pdbx_seq_one_letter_code
_entity_poly.pdbx_strand_id
1 'polypeptide(L)'
;MVKNSAEQLTSIEHGTFNTATLQQELAQALEDDRLYKLTDNMKKRAIHTAANYDEFKNLVACADLRPISQRELRDFSRADRQTNISFKKNKAKKKLANERHIQPTAPALDVPPATAVDFCRNWKRYLKTTDEKFRYLRITTPKRIAVMFKTDIDSDLMAEIVEVLVTSWRQKTADVSPEELPLAAFAIATMEALSQTTRLSLILDFFEDHQMEKMRDLFNLVETTGDQNLEMLKCLKKKFRLD
;
A
#
# COMPACT_ATOMS: atom_id res chain seq x y z
N MET A 1 57.82 -51.49 -13.93
CA MET A 1 58.89 -52.10 -13.11
C MET A 1 59.31 -51.04 -12.10
N VAL A 2 59.05 -51.31 -10.80
CA VAL A 2 59.73 -50.77 -9.60
C VAL A 2 59.58 -49.24 -9.35
N LYS A 3 58.66 -48.77 -8.49
CA LYS A 3 58.66 -48.72 -7.00
C LYS A 3 59.80 -47.90 -6.37
N ASN A 4 59.42 -46.79 -5.71
CA ASN A 4 59.72 -46.40 -4.31
C ASN A 4 59.17 -44.97 -4.15
N SER A 5 58.02 -44.71 -3.50
CA SER A 5 57.72 -44.82 -2.06
C SER A 5 58.80 -44.19 -1.19
N ALA A 6 58.50 -43.03 -0.61
CA ALA A 6 58.62 -42.74 0.83
C ALA A 6 58.61 -41.22 1.07
N GLU A 7 57.69 -40.80 1.93
CA GLU A 7 58.01 -39.84 2.99
C GLU A 7 58.19 -38.37 2.59
N GLN A 8 57.05 -37.71 2.35
CA GLN A 8 56.77 -36.47 3.07
C GLN A 8 56.69 -36.79 4.57
N LEU A 9 57.82 -37.19 5.15
CA LEU A 9 58.01 -37.09 6.58
C LEU A 9 57.94 -35.61 6.89
N THR A 10 57.00 -35.27 7.77
CA THR A 10 57.15 -34.13 8.65
C THR A 10 58.62 -34.03 9.04
N SER A 11 59.24 -32.90 8.73
CA SER A 11 60.61 -32.60 9.13
C SER A 11 60.69 -32.65 10.65
N ILE A 12 60.98 -33.84 11.19
CA ILE A 12 61.24 -34.09 12.61
C ILE A 12 62.77 -34.10 12.85
N GLU A 13 63.58 -34.27 11.80
CA GLU A 13 65.05 -34.29 11.90
C GLU A 13 65.71 -32.90 11.89
N HIS A 14 64.99 -31.84 11.51
CA HIS A 14 65.43 -30.46 11.67
C HIS A 14 64.33 -29.72 12.43
N GLY A 15 64.58 -29.42 13.71
CA GLY A 15 63.62 -28.91 14.70
C GLY A 15 62.98 -27.54 14.42
N THR A 16 62.59 -27.25 13.19
CA THR A 16 61.79 -26.09 12.81
C THR A 16 60.31 -26.49 12.81
N PHE A 17 59.71 -26.48 14.00
CA PHE A 17 58.27 -26.66 14.18
C PHE A 17 57.54 -25.38 13.75
N ASN A 18 56.87 -25.41 12.60
CA ASN A 18 56.08 -24.30 12.10
C ASN A 18 54.73 -24.23 12.85
N THR A 19 54.71 -23.48 13.94
CA THR A 19 53.51 -23.22 14.75
C THR A 19 52.38 -22.61 13.93
N ALA A 20 52.71 -21.73 12.98
CA ALA A 20 51.74 -21.02 12.15
C ALA A 20 50.95 -21.95 11.21
N THR A 21 51.61 -22.93 10.57
CA THR A 21 50.93 -23.89 9.68
C THR A 21 50.01 -24.82 10.47
N LEU A 22 50.46 -25.26 11.65
CA LEU A 22 49.65 -26.10 12.54
C LEU A 22 48.44 -25.35 13.10
N GLN A 23 48.59 -24.06 13.45
CA GLN A 23 47.46 -23.22 13.85
C GLN A 23 46.44 -23.04 12.72
N GLN A 24 46.90 -22.88 11.48
CA GLN A 24 46.03 -22.76 10.32
C GLN A 24 45.27 -24.06 10.05
N GLU A 25 45.95 -25.22 10.10
CA GLU A 25 45.33 -26.53 9.93
C GLU A 25 44.27 -26.79 11.01
N LEU A 26 44.57 -26.43 12.26
CA LEU A 26 43.63 -26.53 13.37
C LEU A 26 42.41 -25.62 13.15
N ALA A 27 42.62 -24.38 12.73
CA ALA A 27 41.53 -23.45 12.44
C ALA A 27 40.63 -23.95 11.30
N GLN A 28 41.22 -24.53 10.25
CA GLN A 28 40.48 -25.14 9.15
C GLN A 28 39.65 -26.34 9.62
N ALA A 29 40.25 -27.24 10.39
CA ALA A 29 39.55 -28.41 10.92
C ALA A 29 38.35 -28.04 11.82
N LEU A 30 38.48 -26.97 12.63
CA LEU A 30 37.39 -26.46 13.44
C LEU A 30 36.25 -25.89 12.60
N GLU A 31 36.57 -25.15 11.55
CA GLU A 31 35.55 -24.58 10.66
C GLU A 31 34.82 -25.66 9.86
N ASP A 32 35.54 -26.68 9.37
CA ASP A 32 34.96 -27.82 8.68
C ASP A 32 33.99 -28.62 9.58
N ASP A 33 34.37 -28.86 10.84
CA ASP A 33 33.49 -29.50 11.83
C ASP A 33 32.26 -28.64 12.15
N ARG A 34 32.42 -27.31 12.23
CA ARG A 34 31.30 -26.37 12.40
C ARG A 34 30.33 -26.45 11.24
N LEU A 35 30.83 -26.40 10.00
CA LEU A 35 30.02 -26.49 8.77
C LEU A 35 29.32 -27.83 8.65
N TYR A 36 30.02 -28.93 8.94
CA TYR A 36 29.45 -30.28 8.94
C TYR A 36 28.26 -30.38 9.90
N LYS A 37 28.44 -29.92 11.15
CA LYS A 37 27.38 -29.93 12.17
C LYS A 37 26.19 -29.07 11.77
N LEU A 38 26.40 -27.88 11.21
CA LEU A 38 25.30 -27.01 10.76
C LEU A 38 24.51 -27.66 9.62
N THR A 39 25.21 -28.21 8.64
CA THR A 39 24.60 -28.87 7.48
C THR A 39 23.81 -30.11 7.90
N ASP A 40 24.36 -30.95 8.79
CA ASP A 40 23.68 -32.14 9.29
C ASP A 40 22.42 -31.79 10.10
N ASN A 41 22.51 -30.80 10.98
CA ASN A 41 21.34 -30.31 11.72
C ASN A 41 20.26 -29.76 10.77
N MET A 42 20.66 -29.02 9.73
CA MET A 42 19.74 -28.50 8.73
C MET A 42 19.11 -29.63 7.91
N LYS A 43 19.88 -30.65 7.50
CA LYS A 43 19.36 -31.84 6.82
C LYS A 43 18.30 -32.54 7.66
N LYS A 44 18.59 -32.81 8.94
CA LYS A 44 17.65 -33.44 9.88
C LYS A 44 16.35 -32.65 10.01
N ARG A 45 16.45 -31.32 10.11
CA ARG A 45 15.28 -30.44 10.14
C ARG A 45 14.51 -30.44 8.81
N ALA A 46 15.22 -30.29 7.70
CA ALA A 46 14.66 -30.14 6.36
C ALA A 46 13.92 -31.40 5.90
N ILE A 47 14.33 -32.60 6.34
CA ILE A 47 13.61 -33.86 6.10
C ILE A 47 12.15 -33.78 6.59
N HIS A 48 11.90 -33.08 7.70
CA HIS A 48 10.56 -32.96 8.27
C HIS A 48 9.81 -31.72 7.79
N THR A 49 10.51 -30.68 7.35
CA THR A 49 9.88 -29.39 7.02
C THR A 49 9.68 -29.16 5.53
N ALA A 50 10.51 -29.74 4.65
CA ALA A 50 10.43 -29.49 3.21
C ALA A 50 9.32 -30.31 2.55
N ALA A 51 8.55 -29.70 1.65
CA ALA A 51 7.50 -30.36 0.89
C ALA A 51 8.02 -31.08 -0.36
N ASN A 52 9.18 -30.65 -0.88
CA ASN A 52 9.80 -31.22 -2.08
C ASN A 52 11.34 -31.23 -1.98
N TYR A 53 12.00 -31.94 -2.91
CA TYR A 53 13.45 -32.09 -2.91
C TYR A 53 14.19 -30.77 -3.18
N ASP A 54 13.65 -29.90 -4.04
CA ASP A 54 14.30 -28.62 -4.35
C ASP A 54 14.31 -27.70 -3.12
N GLU A 55 13.23 -27.67 -2.35
CA GLU A 55 13.14 -26.97 -1.08
C GLU A 55 14.13 -27.55 -0.05
N PHE A 56 14.21 -28.88 0.05
CA PHE A 56 15.20 -29.54 0.89
C PHE A 56 16.63 -29.14 0.52
N LYS A 57 16.97 -29.19 -0.77
CA LYS A 57 18.29 -28.80 -1.31
C LYS A 57 18.61 -27.35 -0.99
N ASN A 58 17.63 -26.46 -1.16
CA ASN A 58 17.80 -25.03 -0.89
C ASN A 58 18.02 -24.76 0.61
N LEU A 59 17.25 -25.40 1.49
CA LEU A 59 17.41 -25.25 2.94
C LEU A 59 18.80 -25.70 3.41
N VAL A 60 19.25 -26.86 2.94
CA VAL A 60 20.58 -27.39 3.28
C VAL A 60 21.70 -26.50 2.74
N ALA A 61 21.56 -25.97 1.51
CA ALA A 61 22.52 -25.01 0.96
C ALA A 61 22.60 -23.70 1.77
N CYS A 62 21.50 -23.30 2.42
CA CYS A 62 21.44 -22.10 3.25
C CYS A 62 21.91 -22.30 4.70
N ALA A 63 22.41 -23.49 5.07
CA ALA A 63 22.73 -23.82 6.46
C ALA A 63 23.84 -22.95 7.07
N ASP A 64 24.76 -22.42 6.25
CA ASP A 64 25.88 -21.58 6.69
C ASP A 64 25.61 -20.06 6.58
N LEU A 65 24.40 -19.67 6.18
CA LEU A 65 24.07 -18.25 6.08
C LEU A 65 24.03 -17.62 7.48
N ARG A 66 24.84 -16.58 7.68
CA ARG A 66 24.85 -15.81 8.92
C ARG A 66 23.59 -14.94 8.99
N PRO A 67 22.93 -14.87 10.16
CA PRO A 67 21.85 -13.92 10.38
C PRO A 67 22.34 -12.50 10.11
N ILE A 68 21.56 -11.73 9.36
CA ILE A 68 21.91 -10.34 9.04
C ILE A 68 21.94 -9.53 10.33
N SER A 69 23.03 -8.82 10.57
CA SER A 69 23.16 -7.97 11.75
C SER A 69 22.29 -6.70 11.62
N GLN A 70 21.85 -6.14 12.75
CA GLN A 70 21.10 -4.87 12.74
C GLN A 70 21.87 -3.72 12.09
N ARG A 71 23.21 -3.77 12.16
CA ARG A 71 24.09 -2.79 11.51
C ARG A 71 24.01 -2.93 9.98
N GLU A 72 24.15 -4.15 9.46
CA GLU A 72 24.00 -4.43 8.04
C GLU A 72 22.60 -4.09 7.54
N LEU A 73 21.53 -4.40 8.30
CA LEU A 73 20.16 -3.97 7.99
C LEU A 73 20.02 -2.45 7.85
N ARG A 74 20.69 -1.68 8.72
CA ARG A 74 20.72 -0.21 8.62
C ARG A 74 21.52 0.24 7.39
N ASP A 75 22.61 -0.43 7.06
CA ASP A 75 23.44 -0.10 5.90
C ASP A 75 22.72 -0.44 4.58
N PHE A 76 21.98 -1.55 4.50
CA PHE A 76 21.05 -1.85 3.40
C PHE A 76 19.90 -0.82 3.31
N SER A 77 19.51 -0.19 4.41
CA SER A 77 18.51 0.89 4.43
C SER A 77 19.10 2.28 4.15
N ARG A 78 20.44 2.43 4.15
CA ARG A 78 21.15 3.68 3.78
C ARG A 78 21.42 3.79 2.29
N ALA A 79 21.41 2.69 1.55
CA ALA A 79 21.13 2.77 0.13
C ALA A 79 19.79 3.49 0.04
N ASP A 80 19.83 4.75 -0.41
CA ASP A 80 18.68 5.63 -0.57
C ASP A 80 17.56 4.76 -1.11
N ARG A 81 16.64 4.37 -0.22
CA ARG A 81 15.36 3.86 -0.67
C ARG A 81 14.79 5.08 -1.36
N GLN A 82 15.03 5.18 -2.66
CA GLN A 82 14.36 6.09 -3.56
C GLN A 82 12.92 5.62 -3.62
N THR A 83 12.23 5.75 -2.48
CA THR A 83 10.79 5.70 -2.42
C THR A 83 10.35 6.93 -3.18
N ASN A 84 10.00 6.69 -4.44
CA ASN A 84 9.36 7.59 -5.39
C ASN A 84 10.24 8.73 -5.93
N ILE A 85 10.47 8.61 -7.24
CA ILE A 85 11.17 9.49 -8.19
C ILE A 85 10.51 10.88 -8.36
N SER A 86 9.57 11.28 -7.48
CA SER A 86 8.87 12.57 -7.58
C SER A 86 8.85 13.41 -6.30
N PHE A 87 9.41 12.95 -5.19
CA PHE A 87 9.39 13.72 -3.95
C PHE A 87 10.49 14.78 -3.91
N LYS A 88 10.21 15.97 -4.46
CA LYS A 88 11.04 17.17 -4.22
C LYS A 88 10.83 17.65 -2.79
N LYS A 89 11.77 17.31 -1.91
CA LYS A 89 11.78 17.75 -0.50
C LYS A 89 12.09 19.25 -0.43
N ASN A 90 11.05 20.08 -0.34
CA ASN A 90 11.22 21.49 0.04
C ASN A 90 11.84 21.57 1.44
N LYS A 91 13.04 22.14 1.54
CA LYS A 91 13.72 22.41 2.81
C LYS A 91 13.04 23.56 3.55
N ALA A 92 11.92 23.28 4.21
CA ALA A 92 11.39 24.11 5.28
C ALA A 92 11.59 23.36 6.60
N LYS A 93 12.61 23.78 7.37
CA LYS A 93 12.84 23.32 8.73
C LYS A 93 11.67 23.80 9.60
N LYS A 94 10.82 22.88 10.07
CA LYS A 94 10.14 23.03 11.36
C LYS A 94 10.52 21.82 12.21
N LYS A 95 11.32 22.07 13.25
CA LYS A 95 11.44 21.18 14.40
C LYS A 95 10.04 21.12 15.04
N LEU A 96 9.32 20.04 14.79
CA LEU A 96 8.28 19.58 15.69
C LEU A 96 8.65 18.15 16.03
N ALA A 97 9.08 17.96 17.28
CA ALA A 97 9.10 16.68 17.93
C ALA A 97 7.71 16.08 17.75
N ASN A 98 7.63 14.98 17.01
CA ASN A 98 6.44 14.15 17.02
C ASN A 98 6.92 12.71 17.02
N GLU A 99 7.12 12.22 18.25
CA GLU A 99 6.98 10.81 18.55
C GLU A 99 5.71 10.34 17.86
N ARG A 100 5.86 9.49 16.84
CA ARG A 100 4.74 8.80 16.22
C ARG A 100 4.25 7.75 17.21
N HIS A 101 3.55 8.21 18.24
CA HIS A 101 2.66 7.38 19.00
C HIS A 101 1.54 6.99 18.02
N ILE A 102 1.55 5.74 17.57
CA ILE A 102 0.40 5.12 16.93
C ILE A 102 -0.64 4.98 18.04
N GLN A 103 -1.42 6.04 18.26
CA GLN A 103 -2.58 6.00 19.12
C GLN A 103 -3.81 5.92 18.22
N PRO A 104 -4.72 4.95 18.42
CA PRO A 104 -6.02 4.95 17.75
C PRO A 104 -6.91 5.99 18.44
N THR A 105 -6.59 7.27 18.29
CA THR A 105 -7.52 8.35 18.62
C THR A 105 -8.57 8.34 17.53
N ALA A 106 -9.84 8.12 17.89
CA ALA A 106 -10.96 8.29 16.97
C ALA A 106 -10.82 9.67 16.30
N PRO A 107 -10.69 9.75 14.96
CA PRO A 107 -10.57 11.04 14.31
C PRO A 107 -11.84 11.83 14.55
N ALA A 108 -11.70 13.12 14.83
CA ALA A 108 -12.84 14.03 14.89
C ALA A 108 -13.51 14.06 13.51
N LEU A 109 -14.64 13.36 13.36
CA LEU A 109 -15.39 13.24 12.09
C LEU A 109 -16.02 14.57 11.67
N ASP A 110 -16.06 15.54 12.58
CA ASP A 110 -16.52 16.92 12.33
C ASP A 110 -15.47 17.81 11.66
N VAL A 111 -14.23 17.31 11.51
CA VAL A 111 -13.13 18.04 10.87
C VAL A 111 -12.88 17.49 9.46
N PRO A 112 -12.73 18.35 8.44
CA PRO A 112 -12.51 17.88 7.08
C PRO A 112 -11.14 17.18 6.93
N PRO A 113 -11.08 16.06 6.20
CA PRO A 113 -9.88 15.22 6.10
C PRO A 113 -8.71 15.94 5.45
N ALA A 114 -7.52 15.84 6.06
CA ALA A 114 -6.31 16.49 5.56
C ALA A 114 -5.81 15.89 4.24
N THR A 115 -5.95 14.58 4.06
CA THR A 115 -5.44 13.84 2.88
C THR A 115 -6.44 12.84 2.34
N ALA A 116 -6.30 12.43 1.07
CA ALA A 116 -7.16 11.41 0.44
C ALA A 116 -7.16 10.10 1.23
N VAL A 117 -6.01 9.71 1.79
CA VAL A 117 -5.88 8.50 2.62
C VAL A 117 -6.68 8.61 3.91
N ASP A 118 -6.68 9.80 4.56
CA ASP A 118 -7.49 10.04 5.74
C ASP A 118 -8.99 10.00 5.41
N PHE A 119 -9.40 10.54 4.26
CA PHE A 119 -10.78 10.42 3.78
C PHE A 119 -11.18 8.96 3.60
N CYS A 120 -10.42 8.18 2.82
CA CYS A 120 -10.73 6.76 2.56
C CYS A 120 -10.76 5.94 3.85
N ARG A 121 -9.81 6.19 4.76
CA ARG A 121 -9.75 5.52 6.06
C ARG A 121 -11.00 5.84 6.88
N ASN A 122 -11.36 7.12 6.97
CA ASN A 122 -12.51 7.53 7.77
C ASN A 122 -13.81 7.01 7.19
N TRP A 123 -13.94 7.06 5.86
CA TRP A 123 -15.08 6.55 5.11
C TRP A 123 -15.31 5.06 5.33
N LYS A 124 -14.28 4.20 5.19
CA LYS A 124 -14.44 2.75 5.34
C LYS A 124 -14.53 2.31 6.82
N ARG A 125 -13.81 2.97 7.74
CA ARG A 125 -13.72 2.54 9.15
C ARG A 125 -14.83 3.11 10.05
N TYR A 126 -15.11 4.40 9.98
CA TYR A 126 -15.93 5.10 10.98
C TYR A 126 -17.34 5.45 10.50
N LEU A 127 -17.55 5.65 9.20
CA LEU A 127 -18.87 6.01 8.65
C LEU A 127 -19.64 4.74 8.27
N LYS A 128 -20.66 4.39 9.05
CA LYS A 128 -21.46 3.17 8.80
C LYS A 128 -22.83 3.48 8.22
N THR A 129 -23.39 4.63 8.55
CA THR A 129 -24.70 5.05 8.03
C THR A 129 -24.56 5.97 6.82
N THR A 130 -25.55 5.93 5.94
CA THR A 130 -25.62 6.81 4.75
C THR A 130 -25.69 8.29 5.13
N ASP A 131 -26.42 8.64 6.20
CA ASP A 131 -26.51 10.04 6.67
C ASP A 131 -25.17 10.58 7.16
N GLU A 132 -24.41 9.78 7.90
CA GLU A 132 -23.05 10.16 8.35
C GLU A 132 -22.10 10.34 7.16
N LYS A 133 -22.14 9.43 6.17
CA LYS A 133 -21.36 9.55 4.93
C LYS A 133 -21.71 10.84 4.18
N PHE A 134 -22.99 11.15 4.07
CA PHE A 134 -23.46 12.37 3.39
C PHE A 134 -23.04 13.64 4.15
N ARG A 135 -23.16 13.67 5.48
CA ARG A 135 -22.70 14.79 6.32
C ARG A 135 -21.20 15.01 6.16
N TYR A 136 -20.43 13.93 6.17
CA TYR A 136 -18.97 13.99 5.98
C TYR A 136 -18.58 14.51 4.60
N LEU A 137 -19.34 14.14 3.56
CA LEU A 137 -19.17 14.65 2.20
C LEU A 137 -19.43 16.17 2.15
N ARG A 138 -20.48 16.66 2.83
CA ARG A 138 -20.76 18.10 2.94
C ARG A 138 -19.64 18.86 3.64
N ILE A 139 -19.08 18.32 4.71
CA ILE A 139 -17.93 18.92 5.43
C ILE A 139 -16.69 18.98 4.53
N THR A 140 -16.45 17.95 3.74
CA THR A 140 -15.26 17.87 2.88
C THR A 140 -15.31 18.88 1.72
N THR A 141 -16.51 19.26 1.24
CA THR A 141 -16.74 20.23 0.15
C THR A 141 -16.23 19.74 -1.24
N PRO A 142 -16.97 19.99 -2.35
CA PRO A 142 -16.60 19.46 -3.67
C PRO A 142 -15.22 19.94 -4.17
N LYS A 143 -14.85 21.20 -3.90
CA LYS A 143 -13.55 21.76 -4.28
C LYS A 143 -12.37 21.00 -3.67
N ARG A 144 -12.52 20.54 -2.42
CA ARG A 144 -11.46 19.79 -1.73
C ARG A 144 -11.36 18.37 -2.27
N ILE A 145 -12.50 17.75 -2.59
CA ILE A 145 -12.56 16.43 -3.24
C ILE A 145 -11.78 16.45 -4.55
N ALA A 146 -11.98 17.48 -5.39
CA ALA A 146 -11.23 17.65 -6.64
C ALA A 146 -9.70 17.69 -6.41
N VAL A 147 -9.24 18.41 -5.37
CA VAL A 147 -7.81 18.52 -5.05
C VAL A 147 -7.26 17.22 -4.45
N MET A 148 -8.00 16.59 -3.54
CA MET A 148 -7.58 15.38 -2.84
C MET A 148 -7.47 14.18 -3.78
N PHE A 149 -8.43 14.04 -4.69
CA PHE A 149 -8.54 12.91 -5.61
C PHE A 149 -8.05 13.20 -7.02
N LYS A 150 -7.42 14.37 -7.26
CA LYS A 150 -6.90 14.77 -8.59
C LYS A 150 -6.08 13.65 -9.26
N THR A 151 -5.22 13.01 -8.49
CA THR A 151 -4.33 11.95 -8.97
C THR A 151 -5.10 10.66 -9.25
N ASP A 152 -5.81 10.14 -8.25
CA ASP A 152 -6.51 8.85 -8.36
C ASP A 152 -7.61 8.73 -7.30
N ILE A 153 -8.63 7.93 -7.58
CA ILE A 153 -9.69 7.53 -6.65
C ILE A 153 -10.06 6.07 -6.91
N ASP A 154 -10.32 5.33 -5.82
CA ASP A 154 -10.79 3.94 -5.84
C ASP A 154 -12.18 3.85 -6.49
N SER A 155 -12.41 2.89 -7.38
CA SER A 155 -13.70 2.72 -8.08
C SER A 155 -14.85 2.52 -7.12
N ASP A 156 -14.64 1.65 -6.13
CA ASP A 156 -15.62 1.35 -5.09
C ASP A 156 -15.98 2.60 -4.28
N LEU A 157 -14.98 3.46 -4.00
CA LEU A 157 -15.23 4.71 -3.28
C LEU A 157 -16.06 5.69 -4.11
N MET A 158 -15.80 5.81 -5.42
CA MET A 158 -16.60 6.66 -6.30
C MET A 158 -18.05 6.15 -6.38
N ALA A 159 -18.23 4.85 -6.56
CA ALA A 159 -19.52 4.18 -6.56
C ALA A 159 -20.30 4.43 -5.25
N GLU A 160 -19.65 4.25 -4.09
CA GLU A 160 -20.25 4.52 -2.79
C GLU A 160 -20.64 6.00 -2.63
N ILE A 161 -19.84 6.95 -3.14
CA ILE A 161 -20.20 8.38 -3.09
C ILE A 161 -21.46 8.65 -3.91
N VAL A 162 -21.57 8.08 -5.11
CA VAL A 162 -22.76 8.19 -5.97
C VAL A 162 -23.98 7.59 -5.28
N GLU A 163 -23.83 6.40 -4.68
CA GLU A 163 -24.90 5.74 -3.93
C GLU A 163 -25.40 6.60 -2.76
N VAL A 164 -24.48 7.19 -1.98
CA VAL A 164 -24.82 8.10 -0.87
C VAL A 164 -25.58 9.34 -1.37
N LEU A 165 -25.21 9.90 -2.53
CA LEU A 165 -25.93 11.02 -3.12
C LEU A 165 -27.35 10.63 -3.57
N VAL A 166 -27.53 9.49 -4.23
CA VAL A 166 -28.86 9.02 -4.66
C VAL A 166 -29.75 8.69 -3.48
N THR A 167 -29.22 7.98 -2.49
CA THR A 167 -29.98 7.56 -1.29
C THR A 167 -30.35 8.76 -0.42
N SER A 168 -29.45 9.70 -0.19
CA SER A 168 -29.76 10.96 0.52
C SER A 168 -30.82 11.79 -0.20
N TRP A 169 -30.83 11.76 -1.55
CA TRP A 169 -31.88 12.39 -2.35
C TRP A 169 -33.25 11.73 -2.13
N ARG A 170 -33.32 10.41 -2.23
CA ARG A 170 -34.57 9.63 -2.09
C ARG A 170 -35.12 9.64 -0.66
N GLN A 171 -34.25 9.75 0.35
CA GLN A 171 -34.65 9.76 1.75
C GLN A 171 -35.20 11.13 2.19
N LYS A 172 -34.70 12.22 1.60
CA LYS A 172 -35.13 13.59 1.94
C LYS A 172 -36.44 14.01 1.27
N THR A 173 -36.80 13.42 0.13
CA THR A 173 -38.10 13.67 -0.55
C THR A 173 -39.35 13.25 0.26
N ALA A 174 -39.18 12.62 1.43
CA ALA A 174 -40.28 12.27 2.34
C ALA A 174 -40.58 13.34 3.42
N ASP A 175 -39.64 14.25 3.72
CA ASP A 175 -39.80 15.33 4.70
C ASP A 175 -39.66 16.69 4.00
N VAL A 176 -40.79 17.27 3.62
CA VAL A 176 -40.87 18.54 2.88
C VAL A 176 -40.30 19.71 3.69
N SER A 177 -39.23 20.34 3.21
CA SER A 177 -38.82 21.68 3.60
C SER A 177 -38.14 22.41 2.43
N PRO A 178 -38.53 23.66 2.11
CA PRO A 178 -38.26 24.35 0.84
C PRO A 178 -36.85 24.99 0.74
N GLU A 179 -35.81 24.23 1.04
CA GLU A 179 -34.40 24.63 0.81
C GLU A 179 -33.71 23.68 -0.19
N GLU A 180 -34.38 23.33 -1.28
CA GLU A 180 -33.99 22.24 -2.21
C GLU A 180 -33.11 22.64 -3.41
N LEU A 181 -32.79 23.93 -3.59
CA LEU A 181 -31.83 24.37 -4.61
C LEU A 181 -30.34 23.99 -4.39
N PRO A 182 -29.81 23.78 -3.16
CA PRO A 182 -28.38 23.53 -2.96
C PRO A 182 -27.97 22.06 -3.08
N LEU A 183 -28.89 21.09 -3.05
CA LEU A 183 -28.53 19.65 -3.12
C LEU A 183 -28.20 19.22 -4.55
N ALA A 184 -29.02 19.64 -5.52
CA ALA A 184 -28.76 19.44 -6.95
C ALA A 184 -27.42 20.07 -7.36
N ALA A 185 -27.22 21.33 -6.97
CA ALA A 185 -25.98 22.04 -7.22
C ALA A 185 -24.77 21.36 -6.54
N PHE A 186 -24.94 20.86 -5.32
CA PHE A 186 -23.88 20.12 -4.60
C PHE A 186 -23.54 18.78 -5.27
N ALA A 187 -24.54 18.01 -5.70
CA ALA A 187 -24.33 16.76 -6.41
C ALA A 187 -23.60 17.02 -7.73
N ILE A 188 -24.05 17.98 -8.54
CA ILE A 188 -23.36 18.37 -9.79
C ILE A 188 -21.92 18.80 -9.50
N ALA A 189 -21.69 19.66 -8.52
CA ALA A 189 -20.34 20.12 -8.16
C ALA A 189 -19.44 18.97 -7.68
N THR A 190 -20.00 17.98 -6.99
CA THR A 190 -19.27 16.78 -6.55
C THR A 190 -18.93 15.88 -7.72
N MET A 191 -19.87 15.65 -8.63
CA MET A 191 -19.63 14.88 -9.87
C MET A 191 -18.64 15.59 -10.79
N GLU A 192 -18.70 16.93 -10.87
CA GLU A 192 -17.70 17.73 -11.57
C GLU A 192 -16.32 17.54 -10.96
N ALA A 193 -16.20 17.64 -9.63
CA ALA A 193 -14.94 17.43 -8.91
C ALA A 193 -14.35 16.04 -9.18
N LEU A 194 -15.18 14.99 -9.19
CA LEU A 194 -14.79 13.62 -9.51
C LEU A 194 -14.40 13.46 -11.00
N SER A 195 -15.00 14.24 -11.91
CA SER A 195 -14.63 14.22 -13.33
C SER A 195 -13.24 14.79 -13.63
N GLN A 196 -12.63 15.52 -12.68
CA GLN A 196 -11.30 16.12 -12.83
C GLN A 196 -10.16 15.14 -12.49
N THR A 197 -10.47 13.90 -12.13
CA THR A 197 -9.48 12.86 -11.83
C THR A 197 -8.76 12.39 -13.09
N THR A 198 -7.43 12.19 -13.01
CA THR A 198 -6.63 11.84 -14.20
C THR A 198 -6.95 10.45 -14.77
N ARG A 199 -7.44 9.54 -13.92
CA ARG A 199 -7.70 8.13 -14.26
C ARG A 199 -9.19 7.80 -14.39
N LEU A 200 -10.04 8.82 -14.61
CA LEU A 200 -11.49 8.65 -14.70
C LEU A 200 -11.93 7.52 -15.64
N SER A 201 -11.32 7.43 -16.84
CA SER A 201 -11.67 6.39 -17.81
C SER A 201 -11.46 4.98 -17.28
N LEU A 202 -10.33 4.74 -16.59
CA LEU A 202 -10.00 3.44 -16.00
C LEU A 202 -10.93 3.13 -14.83
N ILE A 203 -11.27 4.12 -14.02
CA ILE A 203 -12.20 3.98 -12.91
C ILE A 203 -13.57 3.50 -13.43
N LEU A 204 -14.06 4.09 -14.52
CA LEU A 204 -15.32 3.69 -15.14
C LEU A 204 -15.27 2.30 -15.78
N ASP A 205 -14.10 1.82 -16.23
CA ASP A 205 -13.94 0.45 -16.71
C ASP A 205 -14.09 -0.61 -15.59
N PHE A 206 -13.89 -0.21 -14.33
CA PHE A 206 -14.10 -1.06 -13.16
C PHE A 206 -15.51 -0.97 -12.58
N PHE A 207 -16.39 -0.14 -13.14
CA PHE A 207 -17.78 -0.05 -12.66
C PHE A 207 -18.58 -1.26 -13.12
N GLU A 208 -19.36 -1.81 -12.20
CA GLU A 208 -20.38 -2.80 -12.53
C GLU A 208 -21.65 -2.13 -13.10
N ASP A 209 -22.45 -2.90 -13.84
CA ASP A 209 -23.69 -2.41 -14.47
C ASP A 209 -24.64 -1.74 -13.46
N HIS A 210 -24.74 -2.30 -12.26
CA HIS A 210 -25.59 -1.75 -11.20
C HIS A 210 -25.09 -0.39 -10.68
N GLN A 211 -23.78 -0.17 -10.66
CA GLN A 211 -23.18 1.11 -10.25
C GLN A 211 -23.36 2.17 -11.34
N MET A 212 -23.25 1.77 -12.61
CA MET A 212 -23.56 2.63 -13.75
C MET A 212 -25.05 3.02 -13.77
N GLU A 213 -25.95 2.11 -13.39
CA GLU A 213 -27.38 2.41 -13.26
C GLU A 213 -27.65 3.43 -12.14
N LYS A 214 -27.04 3.28 -10.96
CA LYS A 214 -27.13 4.29 -9.88
C LYS A 214 -26.62 5.66 -10.31
N MET A 215 -25.59 5.67 -11.13
CA MET A 215 -25.05 6.89 -11.68
C MET A 215 -26.02 7.55 -12.67
N ARG A 216 -26.63 6.78 -13.56
CA ARG A 216 -27.69 7.25 -14.47
C ARG A 216 -28.90 7.79 -13.70
N ASP A 217 -29.32 7.08 -12.66
CA ASP A 217 -30.37 7.49 -11.72
C ASP A 217 -30.07 8.87 -11.12
N LEU A 218 -28.84 9.11 -10.64
CA LEU A 218 -28.43 10.40 -10.09
C LEU A 218 -28.59 11.53 -11.10
N PHE A 219 -28.11 11.31 -12.34
CA PHE A 219 -28.21 12.33 -13.39
C PHE A 219 -29.67 12.60 -13.79
N ASN A 220 -30.52 11.58 -13.87
CA ASN A 220 -31.95 11.75 -14.18
C ASN A 220 -32.71 12.51 -13.07
N LEU A 221 -32.39 12.22 -11.79
CA LEU A 221 -32.92 12.95 -10.64
C LEU A 221 -32.55 14.43 -10.70
N VAL A 222 -31.30 14.73 -11.06
CA VAL A 222 -30.81 16.11 -11.19
C VAL A 222 -31.46 16.85 -12.37
N GLU A 223 -31.68 16.18 -13.51
CA GLU A 223 -32.38 16.77 -14.67
C GLU A 223 -33.82 17.18 -14.36
N THR A 224 -34.49 16.38 -13.53
CA THR A 224 -35.89 16.64 -13.16
C THR A 224 -36.02 17.87 -12.25
N THR A 225 -34.94 18.25 -11.55
CA THR A 225 -34.96 19.32 -10.53
C THR A 225 -34.31 20.64 -10.98
N GLY A 226 -33.47 20.66 -12.03
CA GLY A 226 -32.63 21.82 -12.35
C GLY A 226 -32.54 22.22 -13.82
N ASP A 227 -33.17 23.34 -14.19
CA ASP A 227 -33.24 23.87 -15.56
C ASP A 227 -31.98 24.67 -15.99
N GLN A 228 -31.11 25.09 -15.05
CA GLN A 228 -30.05 26.08 -15.34
C GLN A 228 -28.66 25.51 -15.71
N ASN A 229 -28.42 24.20 -15.56
CA ASN A 229 -27.09 23.60 -15.79
C ASN A 229 -27.07 22.53 -16.90
N LEU A 230 -28.02 22.59 -17.83
CA LEU A 230 -28.22 21.56 -18.86
C LEU A 230 -26.97 21.31 -19.70
N GLU A 231 -26.23 22.35 -20.10
CA GLU A 231 -25.01 22.22 -20.90
C GLU A 231 -23.84 21.57 -20.11
N MET A 232 -23.67 21.98 -18.86
CA MET A 232 -22.67 21.38 -17.96
C MET A 232 -23.00 19.91 -17.70
N LEU A 233 -24.28 19.59 -17.54
CA LEU A 233 -24.76 18.24 -17.31
C LEU A 233 -24.55 17.34 -18.54
N LYS A 234 -24.83 17.83 -19.75
CA LYS A 234 -24.52 17.12 -21.00
C LYS A 234 -23.03 16.81 -21.12
N CYS A 235 -22.18 17.78 -20.80
CA CYS A 235 -20.73 17.59 -20.78
C CYS A 235 -20.28 16.54 -19.74
N LEU A 236 -20.89 16.52 -18.56
CA LEU A 236 -20.62 15.51 -17.54
C LEU A 236 -21.12 14.12 -17.96
N LYS A 237 -22.35 14.00 -18.47
CA LYS A 237 -22.89 12.73 -18.99
C LYS A 237 -21.97 12.08 -20.01
N LYS A 238 -21.48 12.88 -20.97
CA LYS A 238 -20.49 12.43 -21.96
C LYS A 238 -19.17 11.96 -21.33
N LYS A 239 -18.65 12.69 -20.33
CA LYS A 239 -17.42 12.29 -19.61
C LYS A 239 -17.58 10.98 -18.85
N PHE A 240 -18.78 10.70 -18.36
CA PHE A 240 -19.11 9.51 -17.61
C PHE A 240 -19.65 8.36 -18.47
N ARG A 241 -19.61 8.48 -19.80
CA ARG A 241 -20.12 7.47 -20.76
C ARG A 241 -21.61 7.13 -20.58
N LEU A 242 -22.37 8.10 -20.08
CA LEU A 242 -23.82 8.03 -19.94
C LEU A 242 -24.46 8.68 -21.16
N ASP A 243 -24.27 8.04 -22.32
CA ASP A 243 -25.12 8.29 -23.50
C ASP A 243 -26.41 7.45 -23.41
#